data_AF-A0A2E2B4Q7-F1
#
_entry.id   AF-A0A2E2B4Q7-F1
#
_cell.length_a   1.000
_cell.length_b   1.000
_cell.length_c   1.000
_cell.angle_alpha   90.00
_cell.angle_beta   90.00
_cell.angle_gamma   90.00
#
_symmetry.space_group_name_H-M   'P 1'
#
loop_
_entity.id
_entity.type
_entity.pdbx_description
1 polymer ?
#
loop_
_entity_poly.entity_id
_entity_poly.type
_entity_poly.pdbx_seq_one_letter_code
_entity_poly.pdbx_strand_id
1 'polypeptide(L)'
;MIIGGPHLLAHTGPHSLAHFQFALNSDSFGLFQGREAEEKWPTYYVFRMFGDHMRGNRISTKVISPGFVWNWEIKDKQGQPRVVPYVTVTGCVNGDQLNLMVVNKHPDSKIDLIPQFHNLAKTVMGINVSILTGDYPEATVPKIHAQQLQPDKDLIITLPAHSLSAIRIKFSQ
;
A
#
# COMPACT_ATOMS: atom_id res chain seq x y z
N MET A 1 -16.73 28.66 1.92
CA MET A 1 -17.05 27.22 1.73
C MET A 1 -15.82 26.44 2.17
N ILE A 2 -15.91 25.74 3.29
CA ILE A 2 -14.77 25.05 3.92
C ILE A 2 -14.72 23.64 3.34
N ILE A 3 -13.73 23.33 2.51
CA ILE A 3 -13.42 21.95 2.11
C ILE A 3 -12.46 21.42 3.19
N GLY A 4 -13.01 20.80 4.23
CA GLY A 4 -12.23 20.04 5.20
C GLY A 4 -11.92 18.68 4.61
N GLY A 5 -10.64 18.36 4.40
CA GLY A 5 -10.22 17.03 3.97
C GLY A 5 -10.56 15.98 5.04
N PRO A 6 -10.87 14.74 4.66
CA PRO A 6 -11.30 13.73 5.61
C PRO A 6 -10.13 13.25 6.48
N HIS A 7 -10.33 13.26 7.80
CA HIS A 7 -9.38 12.75 8.78
C HIS A 7 -9.62 11.24 8.99
N LEU A 8 -8.61 10.40 8.73
CA LEU A 8 -8.65 8.97 9.02
C LEU A 8 -8.27 8.75 10.49
N LEU A 9 -9.22 8.29 11.31
CA LEU A 9 -8.98 7.82 12.67
C LEU A 9 -9.04 6.29 12.69
N ALA A 10 -7.87 5.65 12.87
CA ALA A 10 -7.80 4.22 13.17
C ALA A 10 -7.86 4.05 14.70
N HIS A 11 -8.94 3.45 15.20
CA HIS A 11 -9.07 3.10 16.61
C HIS A 11 -8.63 1.65 16.82
N THR A 12 -7.65 1.43 17.70
CA THR A 12 -7.29 0.10 18.20
C THR A 12 -8.19 -0.22 19.38
N GLY A 13 -9.11 -1.17 19.23
CA GLY A 13 -9.90 -1.68 20.35
C GLY A 13 -9.05 -2.56 21.30
N PRO A 14 -9.56 -2.89 22.50
CA PRO A 14 -8.83 -3.61 23.56
C PRO A 14 -8.42 -5.05 23.21
N HIS A 15 -8.76 -5.55 22.02
CA HIS A 15 -8.44 -6.91 21.56
C HIS A 15 -7.59 -6.97 20.28
N SER A 16 -6.77 -5.95 19.99
CA SER A 16 -5.91 -5.92 18.78
C SER A 16 -6.69 -6.02 17.46
N LEU A 17 -7.97 -5.65 17.47
CA LEU A 17 -8.79 -5.47 16.28
C LEU A 17 -8.74 -4.00 15.87
N ALA A 18 -8.27 -3.75 14.66
CA ALA A 18 -8.41 -2.44 14.01
C ALA A 18 -9.79 -2.41 13.34
N HIS A 19 -10.69 -1.57 13.85
CA HIS A 19 -11.97 -1.29 13.19
C HIS A 19 -11.83 -0.04 12.35
N PHE A 20 -12.13 -0.14 11.06
CA PHE A 20 -12.36 1.02 10.21
C PHE A 20 -13.86 1.32 10.26
N GLN A 21 -14.23 2.48 10.80
CA GLN A 21 -15.61 2.92 10.81
C GLN A 21 -15.97 3.47 9.43
N PHE A 22 -16.62 2.64 8.61
CA PHE A 22 -17.26 3.08 7.37
C PHE A 22 -18.57 3.77 7.74
N ALA A 23 -18.57 5.10 7.81
CA ALA A 23 -19.81 5.86 7.94
C ALA A 23 -20.52 5.86 6.58
N LEU A 24 -21.41 4.88 6.38
CA LEU A 24 -22.44 4.97 5.34
C LEU A 24 -23.36 6.13 5.75
N ASN A 25 -23.21 7.26 5.05
CA ASN A 25 -23.96 8.50 5.19
C ASN A 25 -23.71 9.28 6.49
N SER A 26 -22.63 10.08 6.47
CA SER A 26 -22.73 11.52 6.81
C SER A 26 -21.41 12.28 6.61
N ASP A 27 -20.27 11.62 6.39
CA ASP A 27 -18.96 12.24 6.02
C ASP A 27 -18.04 11.17 5.38
N SER A 28 -18.57 10.50 4.35
CA SER A 28 -18.29 9.09 4.04
C SER A 28 -17.03 8.83 3.19
N PHE A 29 -16.09 8.04 3.72
CA PHE A 29 -15.30 7.11 2.90
C PHE A 29 -16.11 5.81 2.73
N GLY A 30 -16.47 5.47 1.49
CA GLY A 30 -17.18 4.23 1.18
C GLY A 30 -18.41 4.47 0.30
N LEU A 31 -18.57 3.55 -0.67
CA LEU A 31 -19.74 3.29 -1.52
C LEU A 31 -20.88 4.33 -1.43
N PHE A 32 -21.02 5.16 -2.47
CA PHE A 32 -22.23 5.94 -2.67
C PHE A 32 -23.28 5.02 -3.29
N GLN A 33 -24.36 4.73 -2.56
CA GLN A 33 -25.51 4.04 -3.12
C GLN A 33 -26.45 5.07 -3.77
N GLY A 34 -26.04 5.57 -4.94
CA GLY A 34 -26.96 6.20 -5.88
C GLY A 34 -27.82 5.11 -6.51
N ARG A 35 -29.10 5.40 -6.82
CA ARG A 35 -30.13 4.42 -7.16
C ARG A 35 -29.81 3.42 -8.28
N GLU A 36 -28.73 3.56 -9.07
CA GLU A 36 -28.38 2.60 -10.13
C GLU A 36 -26.87 2.36 -10.36
N ALA A 37 -25.96 2.79 -9.46
CA ALA A 37 -24.53 2.48 -9.60
C ALA A 37 -23.80 2.43 -8.26
N GLU A 38 -23.13 1.30 -7.98
CA GLU A 38 -22.17 1.17 -6.87
C GLU A 38 -20.85 1.84 -7.26
N GLU A 39 -20.61 3.07 -6.80
CA GLU A 39 -19.33 3.74 -7.05
C GLU A 39 -18.27 3.35 -6.00
N LYS A 40 -17.15 2.79 -6.47
CA LYS A 40 -16.02 2.36 -5.63
C LYS A 40 -14.93 3.42 -5.65
N TRP A 41 -14.60 3.93 -4.47
CA TRP A 41 -13.58 4.97 -4.27
C TRP A 41 -12.16 4.37 -4.29
N PRO A 42 -11.10 5.13 -4.60
CA PRO A 42 -9.73 4.62 -4.61
C PRO A 42 -9.32 3.88 -3.33
N THR A 43 -9.77 4.35 -2.16
CA THR A 43 -9.53 3.70 -0.87
C THR A 43 -10.15 2.30 -0.77
N TYR A 44 -11.30 2.04 -1.40
CA TYR A 44 -11.88 0.70 -1.48
C TYR A 44 -10.89 -0.29 -2.11
N TYR A 45 -10.23 0.11 -3.19
CA TYR A 45 -9.26 -0.76 -3.88
C TYR A 45 -8.00 -0.98 -3.05
N VAL A 46 -7.54 0.03 -2.30
CA VAL A 46 -6.43 -0.11 -1.35
C VAL A 46 -6.76 -1.18 -0.29
N PHE A 47 -7.94 -1.09 0.34
CA PHE A 47 -8.35 -2.05 1.37
C PHE A 47 -8.59 -3.44 0.80
N ARG A 48 -9.24 -3.53 -0.36
CA ARG A 48 -9.44 -4.81 -1.05
C ARG A 48 -8.10 -5.47 -1.35
N MET A 49 -7.17 -4.74 -1.95
CA MET A 49 -5.84 -5.25 -2.29
C MET A 49 -5.07 -5.69 -1.05
N PHE A 50 -5.17 -4.95 0.06
CA PHE A 50 -4.61 -5.36 1.35
C PHE A 50 -5.25 -6.65 1.88
N GLY A 51 -6.57 -6.75 1.92
CA GLY A 51 -7.27 -7.95 2.40
C GLY A 51 -7.06 -9.21 1.56
N ASP A 52 -6.86 -9.03 0.25
CA ASP A 52 -6.60 -10.11 -0.71
C ASP A 52 -5.16 -10.64 -0.63
N HIS A 53 -4.19 -9.79 -0.23
CA HIS A 53 -2.76 -10.15 -0.29
C HIS A 53 -2.10 -10.32 1.08
N MET A 54 -2.55 -9.61 2.11
CA MET A 54 -1.87 -9.55 3.41
C MET A 54 -2.46 -10.54 4.42
N ARG A 55 -2.37 -11.83 4.10
CA ARG A 55 -2.78 -12.94 5.00
C ARG A 55 -1.55 -13.70 5.51
N GLY A 56 -1.62 -14.16 6.76
CA GLY A 56 -0.56 -14.94 7.40
C GLY A 56 0.18 -14.18 8.51
N ASN A 57 1.39 -14.64 8.82
CA ASN A 57 2.19 -14.10 9.92
C ASN A 57 2.94 -12.85 9.47
N ARG A 58 2.76 -11.74 10.18
CA ARG A 58 3.49 -10.49 9.91
C ARG A 58 4.99 -10.71 10.09
N ILE A 59 5.78 -10.15 9.19
CA ILE A 59 7.24 -10.13 9.30
C ILE A 59 7.76 -8.72 9.59
N SER A 60 8.96 -8.66 10.16
CA SER A 60 9.70 -7.40 10.29
C SER A 60 10.32 -7.04 8.94
N THR A 61 10.09 -5.81 8.49
CA THR A 61 10.62 -5.28 7.23
C THR A 61 11.44 -4.03 7.53
N LYS A 62 12.69 -4.01 7.04
CA LYS A 62 13.54 -2.82 7.08
C LYS A 62 13.62 -2.24 5.67
N VAL A 63 13.34 -0.94 5.53
CA VAL A 63 13.36 -0.23 4.25
C VAL A 63 14.43 0.84 4.32
N ILE A 64 15.32 0.85 3.32
CA ILE A 64 16.25 1.95 3.07
C ILE A 64 15.72 2.67 1.84
N SER A 65 15.33 3.93 2.01
CA SER A 65 14.70 4.72 0.95
C SER A 65 15.10 6.18 1.11
N PRO A 66 15.32 6.93 0.01
CA PRO A 66 15.38 8.38 0.09
C PRO A 66 14.12 8.94 0.74
N GLY A 67 14.23 10.08 1.41
CA GLY A 67 13.11 10.72 2.08
C GLY A 67 12.89 12.13 1.59
N PHE A 68 11.71 12.67 1.91
CA PHE A 68 11.39 14.08 1.75
C PHE A 68 11.04 14.69 3.10
N VAL A 69 11.23 15.99 3.23
CA VAL A 69 10.81 16.73 4.43
C VAL A 69 9.33 17.04 4.29
N TRP A 70 8.51 16.43 5.14
CA TRP A 70 7.09 16.71 5.21
C TRP A 70 6.82 17.77 6.29
N ASN A 71 6.26 18.88 5.84
CA ASN A 71 5.69 19.92 6.70
C ASN A 71 4.18 19.74 6.67
N TRP A 72 3.57 19.38 7.80
CA TRP A 72 2.11 19.33 7.89
C TRP A 72 1.59 20.46 8.75
N GLU A 73 0.50 21.05 8.28
CA GLU A 73 -0.30 22.03 9.02
C GLU A 73 -1.70 21.44 9.16
N ILE A 74 -2.11 21.14 10.39
CA ILE A 74 -3.52 20.97 10.73
C ILE A 74 -3.91 22.28 11.37
N LYS A 75 -5.10 22.80 11.05
CA LYS A 75 -5.64 24.07 11.56
C LYS A 75 -5.09 24.39 12.97
N ASP A 76 -4.35 25.50 13.05
CA ASP A 76 -3.76 26.08 14.26
C ASP A 76 -2.60 25.31 14.93
N LYS A 77 -2.02 24.30 14.26
CA LYS A 77 -0.83 23.58 14.71
C LYS A 77 0.13 23.30 13.56
N GLN A 78 1.28 23.97 13.60
CA GLN A 78 2.40 23.65 12.72
C GLN A 78 3.16 22.44 13.30
N GLY A 79 3.16 21.33 12.55
CA GLY A 79 3.94 20.16 12.91
C GLY A 79 5.43 20.43 12.73
N GLN A 80 6.27 19.86 13.59
CA GLN A 80 7.71 19.85 13.36
C GLN A 80 8.00 19.10 12.03
N PRO A 81 8.88 19.62 11.16
CA PRO A 81 9.28 18.94 9.93
C PRO A 81 9.74 17.52 10.23
N ARG A 82 9.27 16.54 9.44
CA ARG A 82 9.70 15.15 9.57
C ARG A 82 10.20 14.63 8.24
N VAL A 83 11.32 13.91 8.27
CA VAL A 83 11.80 13.18 7.10
C VAL A 83 10.94 11.92 6.95
N VAL A 84 10.19 11.84 5.85
CA VAL A 84 9.34 10.71 5.52
C VAL A 84 9.97 9.93 4.37
N PRO A 85 10.17 8.61 4.48
CA PRO A 85 10.71 7.82 3.37
C PRO A 85 9.70 7.74 2.23
N TYR A 86 10.18 7.85 0.99
CA TYR A 86 9.34 7.69 -0.20
C TYR A 86 8.75 6.29 -0.28
N VAL A 87 9.53 5.27 0.09
CA VAL A 87 9.06 3.89 0.10
C VAL A 87 8.65 3.47 1.50
N THR A 88 7.51 2.80 1.61
CA THR A 88 7.11 2.10 2.84
C THR A 88 6.66 0.70 2.48
N VAL A 89 7.07 -0.28 3.28
CA VAL A 89 6.79 -1.69 3.06
C VAL A 89 6.19 -2.29 4.32
N THR A 90 5.22 -3.16 4.16
CA THR A 90 4.82 -4.12 5.17
C THR A 90 4.74 -5.51 4.54
N GLY A 91 4.97 -6.56 5.32
CA GLY A 91 5.06 -7.92 4.81
C GLY A 91 4.43 -8.95 5.72
N CYS A 92 3.97 -10.05 5.14
CA CYS A 92 3.57 -11.25 5.86
C CYS A 92 3.99 -12.51 5.09
N VAL A 93 4.15 -13.61 5.82
CA VAL A 93 4.46 -14.93 5.27
C VAL A 93 3.28 -15.87 5.52
N ASN A 94 2.90 -16.62 4.49
CA ASN A 94 1.87 -17.65 4.54
C ASN A 94 2.38 -18.91 3.82
N GLY A 95 2.83 -19.90 4.57
CA GLY A 95 3.45 -21.11 4.01
C GLY A 95 4.72 -20.79 3.21
N ASP A 96 4.72 -21.13 1.92
CA ASP A 96 5.81 -20.91 0.97
C ASP A 96 5.73 -19.54 0.26
N GLN A 97 4.86 -18.63 0.72
CA GLN A 97 4.64 -17.33 0.08
C GLN A 97 4.98 -16.18 1.01
N LEU A 98 5.78 -15.25 0.51
CA LEU A 98 5.96 -13.92 1.07
C LEU A 98 5.07 -12.94 0.31
N ASN A 99 4.25 -12.20 1.04
CA ASN A 99 3.44 -11.11 0.50
C ASN A 99 3.96 -9.80 1.07
N LEU A 100 4.27 -8.85 0.19
CA LEU A 100 4.68 -7.50 0.54
C LEU A 100 3.66 -6.51 0.00
N MET A 101 3.32 -5.51 0.81
CA MET A 101 2.60 -4.33 0.37
C MET A 101 3.57 -3.16 0.40
N VAL A 102 3.75 -2.50 -0.74
CA VAL A 102 4.76 -1.46 -0.94
C VAL A 102 4.09 -0.20 -1.46
N VAL A 103 4.35 0.94 -0.81
CA VAL A 103 3.88 2.25 -1.25
C VAL A 103 5.07 3.04 -1.76
N ASN A 104 5.00 3.53 -3.00
CA ASN A 104 5.89 4.59 -3.50
C ASN A 104 5.15 5.94 -3.39
N LYS A 105 5.59 6.79 -2.46
CA LYS A 105 5.04 8.13 -2.22
C LYS A 105 5.69 9.20 -3.09
N HIS A 106 6.70 8.88 -3.89
CA HIS A 106 7.30 9.87 -4.76
C HIS A 106 6.25 10.29 -5.81
N PRO A 107 6.01 11.60 -5.99
CA PRO A 107 4.96 12.07 -6.90
C PRO A 107 5.22 11.69 -8.36
N ASP A 108 6.47 11.82 -8.82
CA ASP A 108 6.78 11.68 -10.26
C ASP A 108 7.80 10.59 -10.62
N SER A 109 8.60 10.13 -9.66
CA SER A 109 9.69 9.18 -9.94
C SER A 109 9.28 7.74 -9.65
N LYS A 110 9.67 6.87 -10.57
CA LYS A 110 9.71 5.43 -10.32
C LYS A 110 10.84 5.11 -9.33
N ILE A 111 10.68 4.06 -8.53
CA ILE A 111 11.70 3.59 -7.59
C ILE A 111 11.94 2.11 -7.80
N ASP A 112 13.19 1.73 -8.01
CA ASP A 112 13.59 0.33 -8.08
C ASP A 112 13.74 -0.25 -6.67
N LEU A 113 12.92 -1.27 -6.37
CA LEU A 113 12.96 -2.02 -5.14
C LEU A 113 13.84 -3.26 -5.35
N ILE A 114 14.86 -3.39 -4.51
CA ILE A 114 15.77 -4.54 -4.48
C ILE A 114 15.55 -5.29 -3.16
N PRO A 115 14.63 -6.27 -3.11
CA PRO A 115 14.36 -7.01 -1.88
C PRO A 115 15.54 -7.91 -1.50
N GLN A 116 15.93 -7.85 -0.23
CA GLN A 116 16.96 -8.71 0.34
C GLN A 116 16.33 -9.63 1.40
N PHE A 117 16.42 -10.93 1.16
CA PHE A 117 15.85 -11.94 2.04
C PHE A 117 16.92 -12.49 2.97
N HIS A 118 16.76 -12.23 4.26
CA HIS A 118 17.63 -12.79 5.29
C HIS A 118 16.96 -14.05 5.86
N ASN A 119 17.74 -15.12 6.07
CA ASN A 119 17.27 -16.39 6.63
C ASN A 119 16.20 -17.14 5.81
N LEU A 120 16.07 -16.83 4.51
CA LEU A 120 15.24 -17.61 3.59
C LEU A 120 16.15 -18.53 2.78
N ALA A 121 16.31 -19.77 3.25
CA ALA A 121 17.09 -20.81 2.56
C ALA A 121 16.39 -21.40 1.32
N LYS A 122 15.42 -20.67 0.74
CA LYS A 122 14.51 -21.18 -0.27
C LYS A 122 14.71 -20.44 -1.59
N THR A 123 14.67 -21.18 -2.69
CA THR A 123 14.79 -20.62 -4.03
C THR A 123 13.50 -19.90 -4.40
N VAL A 124 13.59 -18.68 -4.91
CA VAL A 124 12.43 -17.97 -5.46
C VAL A 124 11.97 -18.73 -6.71
N MET A 125 10.70 -19.16 -6.72
CA MET A 125 10.09 -19.87 -7.85
C MET A 125 9.30 -18.94 -8.77
N GLY A 126 8.81 -17.82 -8.25
CA GLY A 126 8.02 -16.90 -9.03
C GLY A 126 7.57 -15.70 -8.23
N ILE A 127 7.31 -14.61 -8.96
CA ILE A 127 6.98 -13.31 -8.38
C ILE A 127 5.80 -12.77 -9.15
N ASN A 128 4.75 -12.39 -8.44
CA ASN A 128 3.59 -11.71 -9.01
C ASN A 128 3.48 -10.34 -8.38
N VAL A 129 3.47 -9.30 -9.19
CA VAL A 129 3.31 -7.92 -8.74
C VAL A 129 1.98 -7.42 -9.24
N SER A 130 1.07 -7.09 -8.32
CA SER A 130 -0.14 -6.32 -8.60
C SER A 130 0.13 -4.86 -8.26
N ILE A 131 -0.11 -3.94 -9.18
CA ILE A 131 0.16 -2.51 -8.95
C ILE A 131 -1.12 -1.72 -9.08
N LEU A 132 -1.42 -0.90 -8.07
CA LEU A 132 -2.46 0.10 -8.03
C LEU A 132 -1.85 1.48 -8.30
N THR A 133 -2.22 2.09 -9.42
CA THR A 133 -1.82 3.47 -9.79
C THR A 133 -3.04 4.30 -10.17
N GLY A 134 -2.98 5.62 -9.95
CA GLY A 134 -3.84 6.58 -10.62
C GLY A 134 -3.09 7.25 -11.76
N ASP A 135 -3.72 7.45 -12.92
CA ASP A 135 -3.14 8.28 -14.00
C ASP A 135 -3.10 9.76 -13.59
N TYR A 136 -4.00 10.15 -12.67
CA TYR A 136 -4.12 11.46 -12.02
C TYR A 136 -4.64 11.25 -10.59
N PRO A 137 -4.39 12.17 -9.64
CA PRO A 137 -4.98 12.10 -8.29
C PRO A 137 -6.53 12.09 -8.28
N GLU A 138 -7.16 12.42 -9.41
CA GLU A 138 -8.62 12.47 -9.59
C GLU A 138 -9.20 11.19 -10.25
N ALA A 139 -8.37 10.23 -10.67
CA ALA A 139 -8.87 9.00 -11.28
C ALA A 139 -9.59 8.13 -10.22
N THR A 140 -10.89 7.88 -10.43
CA THR A 140 -11.76 7.15 -9.49
C THR A 140 -11.50 5.64 -9.46
N VAL A 141 -10.98 5.08 -10.55
CA VAL A 141 -10.68 3.65 -10.67
C VAL A 141 -9.19 3.44 -10.93
N PRO A 142 -8.44 2.89 -9.98
CA PRO A 142 -7.03 2.61 -10.17
C PRO A 142 -6.83 1.42 -11.13
N LYS A 143 -5.75 1.48 -11.92
CA LYS A 143 -5.36 0.36 -12.79
C LYS A 143 -4.67 -0.72 -11.98
N ILE A 144 -4.98 -1.99 -12.26
CA ILE A 144 -4.29 -3.15 -11.68
C ILE A 144 -3.45 -3.80 -12.77
N HIS A 145 -2.13 -3.73 -12.64
CA HIS A 145 -1.20 -4.43 -13.54
C HIS A 145 -0.61 -5.64 -12.83
N ALA A 146 -0.67 -6.81 -13.46
CA ALA A 146 -0.03 -8.03 -12.98
C ALA A 146 1.23 -8.32 -13.80
N GLN A 147 2.40 -8.38 -13.15
CA GLN A 147 3.66 -8.78 -13.79
C GLN A 147 4.20 -10.04 -13.14
N GLN A 148 4.55 -11.03 -13.95
CA GLN A 148 5.30 -12.21 -13.53
C GLN A 148 6.79 -12.00 -13.85
N LEU A 149 7.65 -12.06 -12.83
CA LEU A 149 9.10 -11.94 -13.00
C LEU A 149 9.78 -13.31 -12.88
N GLN A 150 10.76 -13.56 -13.75
CA GLN A 150 11.67 -14.69 -13.58
C GLN A 150 12.73 -14.34 -12.53
N PRO A 151 13.10 -15.28 -11.66
CA PRO A 151 14.14 -15.06 -10.65
C PRO A 151 15.52 -15.03 -11.33
N ASP A 152 15.93 -13.87 -11.83
CA ASP A 152 17.32 -13.60 -12.17
C ASP A 152 18.15 -13.29 -10.91
N LYS A 153 19.49 -13.23 -11.07
CA LYS A 153 20.45 -13.04 -9.96
C LYS A 153 20.18 -11.78 -9.14
N ASP A 154 19.62 -10.73 -9.75
CA ASP A 154 19.25 -9.49 -9.08
C ASP A 154 17.74 -9.26 -9.25
N LEU A 155 16.97 -9.62 -8.23
CA LEU A 155 15.54 -9.32 -8.22
C LEU A 155 15.35 -7.80 -8.08
N ILE A 156 14.94 -7.15 -9.16
CA ILE A 156 14.60 -5.72 -9.19
C ILE A 156 13.13 -5.58 -9.54
N ILE A 157 12.39 -4.83 -8.73
CA ILE A 157 10.97 -4.54 -8.93
C ILE A 157 10.80 -3.03 -9.03
N THR A 158 10.50 -2.53 -10.24
CA THR A 158 10.28 -1.10 -10.46
C THR A 158 8.88 -0.69 -10.02
N LEU A 159 8.79 0.16 -9.00
CA LEU A 159 7.56 0.73 -8.47
C LEU A 159 7.23 2.03 -9.21
N PRO A 160 6.04 2.16 -9.83
CA PRO A 160 5.63 3.42 -10.43
C PRO A 160 5.54 4.55 -9.41
N ALA A 161 5.61 5.79 -9.87
CA ALA A 161 5.35 6.95 -9.01
C ALA A 161 3.93 6.90 -8.43
N HIS A 162 3.76 7.42 -7.21
CA HIS A 162 2.50 7.51 -6.49
C HIS A 162 1.63 6.23 -6.57
N SER A 163 2.22 5.10 -6.18
CA SER A 163 1.63 3.77 -6.36
C SER A 163 1.58 2.93 -5.09
N LEU A 164 0.65 1.98 -5.07
CA LEU A 164 0.59 0.89 -4.11
C LEU A 164 0.80 -0.43 -4.86
N SER A 165 1.80 -1.23 -4.48
CA SER A 165 2.13 -2.51 -5.10
C SER A 165 2.00 -3.65 -4.11
N ALA A 166 1.29 -4.71 -4.48
CA ALA A 166 1.24 -5.97 -3.76
C ALA A 166 2.13 -6.97 -4.50
N ILE A 167 3.23 -7.36 -3.86
CA ILE A 167 4.24 -8.25 -4.41
C ILE A 167 4.10 -9.58 -3.69
N ARG A 168 3.81 -10.64 -4.44
CA ARG A 168 3.77 -12.03 -3.95
C ARG A 168 4.95 -12.79 -4.50
N ILE A 169 5.78 -13.32 -3.61
CA ILE A 169 6.98 -14.10 -3.91
C ILE A 169 6.74 -15.51 -3.42
N LYS A 170 6.79 -16.47 -4.33
CA LYS A 170 6.67 -17.90 -4.03
C LYS A 170 8.05 -18.51 -3.94
N PHE A 171 8.28 -19.31 -2.91
CA PHE A 171 9.53 -20.02 -2.69
C PHE A 171 9.37 -21.53 -2.92
N SER A 172 10.49 -22.23 -3.13
CA SER A 172 10.53 -23.69 -3.11
C SER A 172 10.12 -24.23 -1.74
N GLN A 173 9.44 -25.38 -1.73
CA GLN A 173 9.05 -26.06 -0.50
C GLN A 173 10.28 -26.53 0.27
#